data_AF-A0A182KIV2-F1
#
_entry.id   AF-A0A182KIV2-F1
#
_cell.length_a   1.000
_cell.length_b   1.000
_cell.length_c   1.000
_cell.angle_alpha   90.00
_cell.angle_beta   90.00
_cell.angle_gamma   90.00
#
_symmetry.space_group_name_H-M   'P 1'
#
loop_
_entity.id
_entity.type
_entity.pdbx_description
1 polymer ?
#
loop_
_entity_poly.entity_id
_entity_poly.type
_entity_poly.pdbx_seq_one_letter_code
_entity_poly.pdbx_strand_id
1 'polypeptide(L)'
;MVVLLLFFLSLSLAVSVRPSRNRRRAVAAAPTTSNGEPFEDCEQPPEIAHGAARLTVDDNEEYVTAHYTCKTGYRLQEPQLAQLRCSIETDEWESTKLPVCIPGECVSANRELQAHENDANRYVSEQTERDSTNDE
;
A
#
# COMPACT_ATOMS: atom_id res chain seq x y z
N MET A 1 32.90 -81.34 2.06
CA MET A 1 33.63 -80.89 0.87
C MET A 1 32.99 -79.58 0.44
N VAL A 2 33.70 -78.45 0.58
CA VAL A 2 34.37 -77.77 -0.55
C VAL A 2 33.29 -77.11 -1.42
N VAL A 3 33.19 -75.81 -1.65
CA VAL A 3 34.04 -74.63 -1.53
C VAL A 3 33.03 -73.49 -1.82
N LEU A 4 32.91 -72.48 -0.95
CA LEU A 4 33.56 -71.19 -1.16
C LEU A 4 33.04 -70.49 -2.44
N LEU A 5 32.43 -69.30 -2.26
CA LEU A 5 32.75 -68.04 -2.96
C LEU A 5 31.55 -67.25 -3.55
N LEU A 6 31.30 -66.12 -2.87
CA LEU A 6 30.90 -64.80 -3.42
C LEU A 6 29.44 -64.74 -3.91
N PHE A 7 28.60 -63.77 -3.54
CA PHE A 7 28.76 -62.33 -3.70
C PHE A 7 28.05 -61.62 -2.52
N PHE A 8 28.81 -60.93 -1.67
CA PHE A 8 28.93 -59.47 -1.71
C PHE A 8 27.60 -58.73 -1.57
N LEU A 9 27.24 -58.47 -0.31
CA LEU A 9 26.88 -57.14 0.22
C LEU A 9 26.50 -56.11 -0.86
N SER A 10 25.23 -56.07 -1.26
CA SER A 10 24.65 -54.88 -1.88
C SER A 10 23.82 -54.15 -0.83
N LEU A 11 24.51 -53.60 0.17
CA LEU A 11 23.95 -52.61 1.09
C LEU A 11 23.75 -51.33 0.28
N SER A 12 22.59 -51.19 -0.36
CA SER A 12 22.21 -49.96 -1.09
C SER A 12 22.02 -48.83 -0.08
N LEU A 13 23.13 -48.17 0.25
CA LEU A 13 23.15 -46.83 0.84
C LEU A 13 22.46 -45.90 -0.16
N ALA A 14 21.16 -45.73 -0.01
CA ALA A 14 20.41 -44.65 -0.63
C ALA A 14 20.89 -43.33 0.00
N VAL A 15 21.99 -42.80 -0.52
CA VAL A 15 22.40 -41.42 -0.27
C VAL A 15 21.34 -40.53 -0.91
N SER A 16 20.32 -40.19 -0.12
CA SER A 16 19.30 -39.24 -0.52
C SER A 16 19.92 -37.85 -0.50
N VAL A 17 20.55 -37.46 -1.60
CA VAL A 17 21.03 -36.10 -1.83
C VAL A 17 19.81 -35.18 -1.73
N ARG A 18 19.74 -34.38 -0.65
CA ARG A 18 18.71 -33.35 -0.50
C ARG A 18 18.94 -32.33 -1.60
N PRO A 19 17.98 -32.08 -2.52
CA PRO A 19 18.13 -30.99 -3.46
C PRO A 19 18.16 -29.68 -2.67
N SER A 20 19.29 -28.97 -2.77
CA SER A 20 19.45 -27.63 -2.23
C SER A 20 18.37 -26.75 -2.84
N ARG A 21 17.35 -26.41 -2.03
CA ARG A 21 16.26 -25.52 -2.40
C ARG A 21 16.85 -24.12 -2.43
N ASN A 22 17.51 -23.83 -3.55
CA ASN A 22 18.09 -22.54 -3.86
C ASN A 22 16.92 -21.54 -3.89
N ARG A 23 16.73 -20.81 -2.79
CA ARG A 23 15.76 -19.70 -2.72
C ARG A 23 16.28 -18.59 -3.62
N ARG A 24 16.10 -18.75 -4.92
CA ARG A 24 16.07 -17.60 -5.83
C ARG A 24 14.91 -16.74 -5.29
N ARG A 25 15.23 -15.61 -4.68
CA ARG A 25 14.27 -14.54 -4.46
C ARG A 25 13.63 -14.31 -5.83
N ALA A 26 12.34 -14.59 -5.95
CA ALA A 26 11.55 -13.98 -6.99
C ALA A 26 11.63 -12.48 -6.70
N VAL A 27 12.51 -11.80 -7.44
CA VAL A 27 12.41 -10.35 -7.57
C VAL A 27 11.13 -10.18 -8.37
N ALA A 28 10.08 -9.67 -7.72
CA ALA A 28 8.93 -9.14 -8.44
C ALA A 28 9.52 -8.15 -9.45
N ALA A 29 9.45 -8.51 -10.73
CA ALA A 29 9.82 -7.61 -11.79
C ALA A 29 8.77 -6.50 -11.74
N ALA A 30 9.11 -5.40 -11.08
CA ALA A 30 8.39 -4.16 -11.30
C ALA A 30 8.53 -3.84 -12.79
N PRO A 31 7.44 -3.53 -13.51
CA PRO A 31 7.56 -3.02 -14.86
C PRO A 31 8.45 -1.79 -14.81
N THR A 32 9.61 -1.87 -15.45
CA THR A 32 10.56 -0.76 -15.55
C THR A 32 10.09 0.09 -16.71
N THR A 33 9.14 0.99 -16.48
CA THR A 33 8.72 1.97 -17.48
C THR A 33 9.83 3.00 -17.62
N SER A 34 10.57 2.93 -18.73
CA SER A 34 11.55 3.94 -19.10
C SER A 34 10.83 5.19 -19.59
N ASN A 35 11.18 6.35 -19.05
CA ASN A 35 10.94 7.67 -19.65
C ASN A 35 9.48 8.06 -19.92
N GLY A 36 8.70 8.35 -18.88
CA GLY A 36 7.49 9.19 -19.01
C GLY A 36 6.41 8.70 -19.98
N GLU A 37 6.43 7.41 -20.32
CA GLU A 37 5.42 6.79 -21.15
C GLU A 37 4.10 6.70 -20.37
N PRO A 38 2.95 6.84 -21.07
CA PRO A 38 1.65 6.60 -20.46
C PRO A 38 1.61 5.21 -19.82
N PHE A 39 0.84 5.10 -18.74
CA PHE A 39 0.61 3.78 -18.19
C PHE A 39 -0.38 3.08 -19.10
N GLU A 40 0.01 1.92 -19.60
CA GLU A 40 -0.80 1.05 -20.43
C GLU A 40 -1.43 -0.05 -19.56
N ASP A 41 -2.43 -0.74 -20.11
CA ASP A 41 -3.15 -1.85 -19.50
C ASP A 41 -4.10 -1.39 -18.37
N CYS A 42 -5.38 -1.23 -18.72
CA CYS A 42 -6.43 -0.88 -17.77
C CYS A 42 -6.70 -1.97 -16.71
N GLU A 43 -6.30 -3.23 -16.96
CA GLU A 43 -6.42 -4.33 -16.00
C GLU A 43 -5.32 -4.27 -14.92
N GLN A 44 -4.20 -3.61 -15.24
CA GLN A 44 -3.06 -3.46 -14.33
C GLN A 44 -2.82 -1.98 -13.96
N PRO A 45 -3.48 -1.47 -12.89
CA PRO A 45 -3.30 -0.09 -12.47
C PRO A 45 -1.86 0.18 -12.03
N PRO A 46 -1.36 1.41 -12.24
CA PRO A 46 -0.01 1.80 -11.83
C PRO A 46 0.25 1.52 -10.35
N GLU A 47 1.33 0.82 -10.05
CA GLU A 47 1.68 0.52 -8.66
C GLU A 47 2.20 1.77 -7.93
N ILE A 48 1.70 2.00 -6.70
CA ILE A 48 2.18 3.08 -5.83
C ILE A 48 2.84 2.54 -4.57
N ALA A 49 3.88 3.23 -4.09
CA ALA A 49 4.51 2.89 -2.83
C ALA A 49 3.53 3.08 -1.67
N HIS A 50 3.50 2.11 -0.75
CA HIS A 50 2.65 2.15 0.45
C HIS A 50 1.14 2.29 0.18
N GLY A 51 0.68 1.90 -1.01
CA GLY A 51 -0.75 1.85 -1.32
C GLY A 51 -1.15 0.61 -2.11
N ALA A 52 -2.43 0.58 -2.46
CA ALA A 52 -3.06 -0.43 -3.31
C ALA A 52 -4.22 0.22 -4.07
N ALA A 53 -4.47 -0.24 -5.29
CA ALA A 53 -5.59 0.18 -6.13
C ALA A 53 -6.70 -0.87 -6.12
N ARG A 54 -7.94 -0.41 -6.18
CA ARG A 54 -9.12 -1.24 -6.48
C ARG A 54 -9.74 -0.72 -7.77
N LEU A 55 -9.98 -1.61 -8.73
CA LEU A 55 -10.61 -1.25 -10.00
C LEU A 55 -12.14 -1.32 -9.91
N THR A 56 -12.80 -0.41 -10.63
CA THR A 56 -14.24 -0.45 -10.94
C THR A 56 -14.44 -0.04 -12.40
N VAL A 57 -15.29 -0.74 -13.12
CA VAL A 57 -15.70 -0.37 -14.49
C VAL A 57 -16.91 0.55 -14.41
N ASP A 58 -16.99 1.56 -15.28
CA ASP A 58 -18.18 2.40 -15.39
C ASP A 58 -19.37 1.70 -16.06
N ASP A 59 -20.56 2.31 -15.96
CA ASP A 59 -21.81 1.70 -16.45
C ASP A 59 -21.87 1.60 -17.99
N ASN A 60 -21.14 2.46 -18.68
CA ASN A 60 -21.02 2.52 -20.14
C ASN A 60 -19.89 1.63 -20.68
N GLU A 61 -19.10 1.00 -19.82
CA GLU A 61 -17.95 0.16 -20.18
C GLU A 61 -16.93 0.89 -21.08
N GLU A 62 -16.82 2.21 -20.92
CA GLU A 62 -15.85 3.04 -21.66
C GLU A 62 -14.60 3.31 -20.82
N TYR A 63 -14.73 3.29 -19.49
CA TYR A 63 -13.62 3.61 -18.59
C TYR A 63 -13.50 2.62 -17.43
N VAL A 64 -12.25 2.34 -17.06
CA VAL A 64 -11.90 1.70 -15.78
C VAL A 64 -11.41 2.77 -14.81
N THR A 65 -11.93 2.78 -13.59
CA THR A 65 -11.49 3.66 -12.51
C THR A 65 -10.68 2.89 -11.49
N ALA A 66 -9.45 3.33 -11.23
CA ALA A 66 -8.61 2.87 -10.12
C ALA A 66 -8.81 3.74 -8.89
N HIS A 67 -9.24 3.13 -7.79
CA HIS A 67 -9.40 3.74 -6.47
C HIS A 67 -8.20 3.39 -5.60
N TYR A 68 -7.32 4.37 -5.40
CA TYR A 68 -6.10 4.22 -4.60
C TYR A 68 -6.38 4.40 -3.11
N THR A 69 -5.82 3.50 -2.32
CA THR A 69 -5.86 3.51 -0.87
C THR A 69 -4.47 3.32 -0.30
N CYS A 70 -4.12 4.07 0.75
CA CYS A 70 -2.84 3.91 1.43
C CYS A 70 -2.92 2.81 2.49
N LYS A 71 -1.78 2.14 2.73
CA LYS A 71 -1.62 1.18 3.82
C LYS A 71 -1.74 1.88 5.17
N THR A 72 -2.02 1.10 6.21
CA THR A 72 -2.11 1.60 7.59
C THR A 72 -0.87 2.40 7.98
N GLY A 73 -1.07 3.57 8.58
CA GLY A 73 0.01 4.49 8.96
C GLY A 73 0.46 5.44 7.84
N TYR A 74 -0.15 5.36 6.65
CA TYR A 74 0.07 6.29 5.55
C TYR A 74 -1.23 7.00 5.17
N ARG A 75 -1.09 8.19 4.57
CA ARG A 75 -2.19 8.99 4.03
C ARG A 75 -1.86 9.45 2.62
N LEU A 76 -2.89 9.68 1.81
CA LEU A 76 -2.75 10.33 0.52
C LEU A 76 -2.25 11.77 0.73
N GLN A 77 -1.19 12.15 0.01
CA GLN A 77 -0.71 13.53 -0.03
C GLN A 77 -1.75 14.44 -0.69
N GLU A 78 -2.36 13.96 -1.78
CA GLU A 78 -3.32 14.68 -2.61
C GLU A 78 -4.58 13.79 -2.78
N PRO A 79 -5.60 13.95 -1.92
CA PRO A 79 -6.82 13.14 -1.98
C PRO A 79 -7.56 13.20 -3.34
N GLN A 80 -7.39 14.30 -4.08
CA GLN A 80 -7.94 14.48 -5.42
C GLN A 80 -7.34 13.52 -6.47
N LEU A 81 -6.15 12.97 -6.22
CA LEU A 81 -5.50 11.98 -7.09
C LEU A 81 -5.79 10.54 -6.65
N ALA A 82 -6.71 10.33 -5.71
CA ALA A 82 -7.08 9.00 -5.25
C ALA A 82 -7.81 8.17 -6.31
N GLN A 83 -8.32 8.83 -7.35
CA GLN A 83 -9.03 8.19 -8.45
C GLN A 83 -8.30 8.51 -9.75
N LEU A 84 -7.91 7.47 -10.48
CA LEU A 84 -7.41 7.58 -11.85
C LEU A 84 -8.37 6.85 -12.79
N ARG A 85 -8.51 7.35 -14.00
CA ARG A 85 -9.33 6.75 -15.05
C ARG A 85 -8.45 6.20 -16.16
N CYS A 86 -8.86 5.09 -16.72
CA CYS A 86 -8.26 4.45 -17.87
C CYS A 86 -9.29 4.38 -18.99
N SER A 87 -8.91 4.81 -20.18
CA SER A 87 -9.73 4.75 -21.38
C SER A 87 -9.61 3.34 -21.96
N ILE A 88 -10.72 2.59 -21.99
CA ILE A 88 -10.72 1.21 -22.52
C ILE A 88 -10.46 1.19 -24.03
N GLU A 89 -10.82 2.26 -24.75
CA GLU A 89 -10.57 2.39 -26.19
C GLU A 89 -9.08 2.49 -26.53
N THR A 90 -8.33 3.25 -25.72
CA THR A 90 -6.90 3.47 -25.93
C THR A 90 -6.03 2.50 -25.13
N ASP A 91 -6.60 1.86 -24.10
CA ASP A 91 -5.92 1.05 -23.08
C ASP A 91 -4.87 1.85 -22.28
N GLU A 92 -5.11 3.16 -22.13
CA GLU A 92 -4.19 4.12 -21.48
C GLU A 92 -4.84 4.79 -20.25
N TRP A 93 -4.04 4.98 -19.19
CA TRP A 93 -4.43 5.75 -18.02
C TRP A 93 -4.35 7.26 -18.31
N GLU A 94 -5.44 8.00 -18.03
CA GLU A 94 -5.59 9.43 -18.33
C GLU A 94 -4.55 10.33 -17.61
N SER A 95 -3.96 9.85 -16.51
CA SER A 95 -3.00 10.63 -15.72
C SER A 95 -1.63 9.98 -15.68
N THR A 96 -0.61 10.79 -16.00
CA THR A 96 0.80 10.45 -15.79
C THR A 96 1.26 10.72 -14.34
N LYS A 97 0.43 11.38 -13.52
CA LYS A 97 0.75 11.71 -12.13
C LYS A 97 0.09 10.72 -11.17
N LEU A 98 0.91 9.95 -10.48
CA LEU A 98 0.43 8.97 -9.49
C LEU A 98 0.20 9.58 -8.11
N PRO A 99 -0.80 9.08 -7.36
CA PRO A 99 -0.97 9.43 -5.96
C PRO A 99 0.21 8.97 -5.11
N VAL A 100 0.61 9.82 -4.17
CA VAL A 100 1.71 9.53 -3.23
C VAL A 100 1.15 9.28 -1.85
N CYS A 101 1.49 8.14 -1.27
CA CYS A 101 1.23 7.82 0.13
C CYS A 101 2.39 8.29 1.01
N ILE A 102 2.15 9.29 1.85
CA ILE A 102 3.10 9.80 2.83
C ILE A 102 2.76 9.28 4.22
N PRO A 103 3.73 9.16 5.15
CA PRO A 103 3.44 8.79 6.53
C PRO A 103 2.34 9.69 7.11
N GLY A 104 1.35 9.06 7.75
CA GLY A 104 0.30 9.78 8.45
C GLY A 104 0.87 10.56 9.62
N GLU A 105 0.32 11.75 9.86
CA GLU A 105 0.59 12.49 11.10
C GLU A 105 0.17 11.61 12.29
N CYS A 106 1.07 11.44 13.26
CA CYS A 106 0.71 10.76 14.49
C CYS A 106 -0.31 11.62 15.24
N VAL A 107 -1.54 11.13 15.36
CA VAL A 107 -2.65 11.81 16.07
C VAL A 107 -2.32 12.08 17.55
N SER A 108 -1.25 11.48 18.08
CA SER A 108 -0.74 11.76 19.42
C SER A 108 -0.30 13.22 19.61
N ALA A 109 0.21 13.89 18.57
CA ALA A 109 0.67 15.28 18.70
C ALA A 109 -0.50 16.28 18.73
N ASN A 110 -1.57 16.02 17.96
CA ASN A 110 -2.69 16.95 17.84
C ASN A 110 -3.68 16.85 19.01
N ARG A 111 -3.77 15.69 19.68
CA ARG A 111 -4.69 15.50 20.81
C ARG A 111 -4.28 16.27 22.06
N GLU A 112 -2.97 16.48 22.23
CA GLU A 112 -2.41 17.21 23.36
C GLU A 112 -2.55 18.74 23.18
N LEU A 113 -2.42 19.24 21.95
CA LEU A 113 -2.67 20.66 21.63
C LEU A 113 -4.16 21.03 21.71
N GLN A 114 -5.06 20.16 21.22
CA GLN A 114 -6.50 20.40 21.29
C GLN A 114 -7.03 20.39 22.73
N ALA A 115 -6.45 19.57 23.62
CA ALA A 115 -6.83 19.56 25.03
C ALA A 115 -6.51 20.90 25.73
N HIS A 116 -5.34 21.49 25.44
CA HIS A 116 -4.93 22.75 26.05
C HIS A 116 -5.75 23.96 25.55
N GLU A 117 -6.14 23.98 24.28
CA GLU A 117 -6.95 25.07 23.71
C GLU A 117 -8.39 25.08 24.25
N ASN A 118 -8.96 23.90 24.51
CA ASN A 118 -10.30 23.78 25.09
C ASN A 118 -10.37 24.28 26.54
N ASP A 119 -9.32 24.04 27.35
CA ASP A 119 -9.24 24.54 28.72
C ASP A 119 -9.14 26.07 28.78
N ALA A 120 -8.38 26.68 27.87
CA ALA A 120 -8.27 28.14 27.76
C ALA A 120 -9.62 28.78 27.38
N ASN A 121 -10.33 28.22 26.40
CA ASN A 121 -11.63 28.73 25.98
C ASN A 121 -12.69 28.62 27.08
N ARG A 122 -12.68 27.53 27.86
CA ARG A 122 -13.57 27.36 29.00
C ARG A 122 -13.33 28.43 30.08
N TYR A 123 -12.08 28.74 30.39
CA TYR A 123 -11.75 29.78 31.37
C TYR A 123 -12.23 31.17 30.93
N VAL A 124 -12.07 31.49 29.64
CA VAL A 124 -12.53 32.78 29.07
C VAL A 124 -14.05 32.89 29.12
N SER A 125 -14.80 31.83 28.78
CA SER A 125 -16.27 31.86 28.88
C SER A 125 -16.75 32.08 30.32
N GLU A 126 -16.11 31.44 31.31
CA GLU A 126 -16.45 31.60 32.73
C GLU A 126 -16.10 32.99 33.29
N GLN A 127 -15.19 33.73 32.63
CA GLN A 127 -14.85 35.12 33.00
C GLN A 127 -15.81 36.12 32.36
N THR A 128 -16.17 35.94 31.09
CA THR A 128 -17.14 36.81 30.40
C THR A 128 -18.52 36.77 31.05
N GLU A 129 -18.94 35.61 31.58
CA GLU A 129 -20.19 35.49 32.34
C GLU A 129 -20.16 36.20 33.70
N ARG A 130 -18.99 36.29 34.35
CA ARG A 130 -18.83 37.02 35.63
C ARG A 130 -18.75 38.53 35.46
N ASP A 131 -18.15 38.98 34.36
CA ASP A 131 -17.97 40.41 34.09
C ASP A 131 -19.31 41.08 33.73
N SER A 132 -20.21 40.33 33.10
CA SER A 132 -21.56 40.79 32.73
C SER A 132 -22.56 40.84 33.90
N THR A 133 -22.22 40.30 35.07
CA THR A 133 -23.07 40.32 36.28
C THR A 133 -22.75 41.43 37.28
N ASN A 134 -21.75 42.29 37.01
CA ASN A 134 -21.29 43.33 37.94
C ASN A 134 -21.70 44.77 37.54
N ASP A 135 -22.52 44.94 36.50
CA ASP A 135 -23.02 46.25 36.02
C ASP A 135 -24.49 46.50 36.44
N GLU A 136 -24.86 46.21 37.71
CA GLU A 136 -26.14 46.63 38.33
C GLU A 136 -25.93 47.45 39.61
#